data_AF-A0A3B1IJD8-F1
#
_entry.id   AF-A0A3B1IJD8-F1
#
_cell.length_a   1.000
_cell.length_b   1.000
_cell.length_c   1.000
_cell.angle_alpha   90.00
_cell.angle_beta   90.00
_cell.angle_gamma   90.00
#
_symmetry.space_group_name_H-M   'P 1'
#
loop_
_entity.id
_entity.type
_entity.pdbx_description
1 polymer ?
#
loop_
_entity_poly.entity_id
_entity_poly.type
_entity_poly.pdbx_seq_one_letter_code
_entity_poly.pdbx_strand_id
1 'polypeptide(L)'
;WAERERGTRGETAALRKRFSGLTAALRDSAESPLDASASFCREFCQILVEYGGQWKPEENPLPLLEMYTVAILCFAEATPSLFPECEHVTVVLEKLALSCLDLLLSVSENVPGALWEEFQSSVKVAHSILQANGNLQLSTLKTLAEESGVWNNSTLCSLLSDSMTDVEKGKIRSVTHLNLDFNVVCMQMQH
;
A
#
# COMPACT_ATOMS: atom_id res chain seq x y z
N TRP A 1 -0.41 23.41 -10.64
CA TRP A 1 -0.92 22.19 -11.31
C TRP A 1 0.25 21.49 -12.00
N ALA A 2 0.75 21.97 -13.15
CA ALA A 2 1.90 21.34 -13.85
C ALA A 2 3.23 21.22 -13.06
N GLU A 3 3.56 22.18 -12.18
CA GLU A 3 4.79 22.11 -11.36
C GLU A 3 4.68 21.10 -10.20
N ARG A 4 3.45 20.89 -9.67
CA ARG A 4 3.19 19.97 -8.57
C ARG A 4 3.14 18.52 -9.06
N GLU A 5 2.54 18.29 -10.24
CA GLU A 5 2.56 16.98 -10.93
C GLU A 5 3.97 16.57 -11.37
N ARG A 6 4.81 17.53 -11.79
CA ARG A 6 6.24 17.25 -12.09
C ARG A 6 7.02 16.87 -10.84
N GLY A 7 6.75 17.53 -9.71
CA GLY A 7 7.35 17.18 -8.41
C GLY A 7 6.99 15.77 -7.97
N THR A 8 5.69 15.46 -7.93
CA THR A 8 5.16 14.14 -7.52
C THR A 8 5.67 13.01 -8.42
N ARG A 9 5.73 13.22 -9.74
CA ARG A 9 6.29 12.22 -10.67
C ARG A 9 7.78 11.95 -10.45
N GLY A 10 8.54 12.97 -10.04
CA GLY A 10 9.95 12.83 -9.66
C GLY A 10 10.13 12.08 -8.33
N GLU A 11 9.26 12.35 -7.36
CA GLU A 11 9.23 11.69 -6.05
C GLU A 11 8.88 10.20 -6.16
N THR A 12 7.85 9.86 -6.95
CA THR A 12 7.46 8.47 -7.22
C THR A 12 8.55 7.69 -7.96
N ALA A 13 9.29 8.34 -8.87
CA ALA A 13 10.44 7.72 -9.54
C ALA A 13 11.61 7.47 -8.58
N ALA A 14 11.89 8.41 -7.67
CA ALA A 14 12.90 8.25 -6.63
C ALA A 14 12.52 7.11 -5.66
N LEU A 15 11.24 7.00 -5.29
CA LEU A 15 10.71 5.93 -4.46
C LEU A 15 10.92 4.55 -5.09
N ARG A 16 10.55 4.36 -6.37
CA ARG A 16 10.84 3.13 -7.12
C ARG A 16 12.33 2.79 -7.15
N LYS A 17 13.18 3.80 -7.30
CA LYS A 17 14.63 3.61 -7.29
C LYS A 17 15.15 3.12 -5.94
N ARG A 18 14.59 3.63 -4.82
CA ARG A 18 14.95 3.16 -3.48
C ARG A 18 14.54 1.70 -3.25
N PHE A 19 13.31 1.34 -3.61
CA PHE A 19 12.85 -0.05 -3.47
C PHE A 19 13.63 -1.03 -4.36
N SER A 20 13.90 -0.67 -5.62
CA SER A 20 14.73 -1.52 -6.50
C SER A 20 16.16 -1.69 -5.98
N GLY A 21 16.75 -0.65 -5.38
CA GLY A 21 18.03 -0.75 -4.69
C GLY A 21 18.00 -1.75 -3.53
N LEU A 22 16.91 -1.75 -2.76
CA LEU A 22 16.71 -2.69 -1.65
C LEU A 22 16.58 -4.14 -2.15
N THR A 23 15.81 -4.39 -3.21
CA THR A 23 15.70 -5.73 -3.82
C THR A 23 17.03 -6.22 -4.39
N ALA A 24 17.86 -5.33 -4.95
CA ALA A 24 19.20 -5.68 -5.39
C ALA A 24 20.10 -6.06 -4.21
N ALA A 25 20.08 -5.27 -3.13
CA ALA A 25 20.85 -5.56 -1.92
C ALA A 25 20.43 -6.89 -1.27
N LEU A 26 19.13 -7.22 -1.25
CA LEU A 26 18.62 -8.52 -0.79
C LEU A 26 19.24 -9.68 -1.58
N ARG A 27 19.25 -9.60 -2.91
CA ARG A 27 19.78 -10.66 -3.78
C ARG A 27 21.29 -10.82 -3.67
N ASP A 28 22.00 -9.71 -3.47
CA ASP A 28 23.46 -9.67 -3.45
C ASP A 28 24.01 -9.78 -1.99
N SER A 29 23.14 -10.03 -1.00
CA SER A 29 23.50 -10.09 0.41
C SER A 29 24.41 -11.29 0.74
N ALA A 30 25.38 -11.06 1.62
CA ALA A 30 26.22 -12.11 2.19
C ALA A 30 25.70 -12.64 3.54
N GLU A 31 24.59 -12.09 4.04
CA GLU A 31 23.96 -12.50 5.30
C GLU A 31 23.21 -13.84 5.14
N SER A 32 22.70 -14.38 6.25
CA SER A 32 21.79 -15.51 6.16
C SER A 32 20.50 -15.11 5.43
N PRO A 33 19.80 -16.01 4.70
CA PRO A 33 18.56 -15.67 4.02
C PRO A 33 17.48 -15.07 4.94
N LEU A 34 17.44 -15.54 6.19
CA LEU A 34 16.53 -15.02 7.22
C LEU A 34 16.88 -13.57 7.60
N ASP A 35 18.16 -13.29 7.89
CA ASP A 35 18.61 -11.95 8.28
C ASP A 35 18.47 -10.95 7.13
N ALA A 36 18.83 -11.35 5.91
CA ALA A 36 18.69 -10.52 4.72
C ALA A 36 17.22 -10.17 4.46
N SER A 37 16.30 -11.12 4.65
CA SER A 37 14.85 -10.90 4.49
C SER A 37 14.29 -9.99 5.59
N ALA A 38 14.77 -10.14 6.83
CA ALA A 38 14.39 -9.26 7.93
C ALA A 38 14.92 -7.83 7.72
N SER A 39 16.16 -7.68 7.22
CA SER A 39 16.74 -6.39 6.85
C SER A 39 15.96 -5.72 5.74
N PHE A 40 15.62 -6.47 4.68
CA PHE A 40 14.74 -6.00 3.61
C PHE A 40 13.43 -5.46 4.19
N CYS A 41 12.72 -6.23 5.02
CA CYS A 41 11.44 -5.82 5.57
C CYS A 41 11.55 -4.52 6.40
N ARG A 42 12.59 -4.42 7.24
CA ARG A 42 12.84 -3.23 8.07
C ARG A 42 13.15 -1.99 7.23
N GLU A 43 14.04 -2.10 6.25
CA GLU A 43 14.40 -0.98 5.37
C GLU A 43 13.25 -0.58 4.45
N PHE A 44 12.46 -1.56 3.98
CA PHE A 44 11.25 -1.31 3.21
C PHE A 44 10.25 -0.47 4.01
N CYS A 45 9.99 -0.85 5.27
CA CYS A 45 9.17 -0.08 6.19
C CYS A 45 9.73 1.32 6.45
N GLN A 46 11.04 1.46 6.61
CA GLN A 46 11.70 2.77 6.79
C GLN A 46 11.43 3.71 5.60
N ILE A 47 11.56 3.21 4.37
CA ILE A 47 11.30 3.99 3.15
C ILE A 47 9.84 4.47 3.14
N LEU A 48 8.89 3.62 3.51
CA LEU A 48 7.47 3.95 3.55
C LEU A 48 7.13 5.02 4.60
N VAL A 49 7.71 4.93 5.80
CA VAL A 49 7.53 5.93 6.85
C VAL A 49 8.08 7.29 6.41
N GLU A 50 9.28 7.30 5.83
CA GLU A 50 9.92 8.54 5.37
C GLU A 50 9.15 9.21 4.24
N TYR A 51 8.57 8.44 3.31
CA TYR A 51 7.78 8.99 2.20
C TYR A 51 6.37 9.35 2.65
N GLY A 52 5.70 8.46 3.38
CA GLY A 52 4.33 8.64 3.85
C GLY A 52 4.18 9.79 4.84
N GLY A 53 5.17 10.00 5.71
CA GLY A 53 5.18 11.09 6.69
C GLY A 53 5.21 12.50 6.10
N GLN A 54 5.45 12.62 4.78
CA GLN A 54 5.42 13.91 4.06
C GLN A 54 3.99 14.33 3.68
N TRP A 55 3.04 13.41 3.78
CA TRP A 55 1.67 13.60 3.31
C TRP A 55 0.69 13.47 4.47
N LYS A 56 -0.29 14.36 4.48
CA LYS A 56 -1.46 14.24 5.35
C LYS A 56 -2.60 13.60 4.54
N PRO A 57 -2.99 12.35 4.82
CA PRO A 57 -4.01 11.63 4.06
C PRO A 57 -5.34 12.37 3.97
N GLU A 58 -5.68 13.15 4.99
CA GLU A 58 -6.91 13.94 5.11
C GLU A 58 -6.89 15.15 4.18
N GLU A 59 -5.70 15.67 3.86
CA GLU A 59 -5.52 16.83 2.99
C GLU A 59 -5.30 16.42 1.52
N ASN A 60 -4.56 15.34 1.27
CA ASN A 60 -4.33 14.83 -0.07
C ASN A 60 -3.96 13.32 -0.06
N PRO A 61 -4.92 12.41 -0.31
CA PRO A 61 -4.67 10.98 -0.24
C PRO A 61 -4.01 10.38 -1.50
N LEU A 62 -3.99 11.11 -2.63
CA LEU A 62 -3.51 10.56 -3.91
C LEU A 62 -2.01 10.20 -3.92
N PRO A 63 -1.09 11.03 -3.39
CA PRO A 63 0.33 10.67 -3.30
C PRO A 63 0.58 9.44 -2.43
N LEU A 64 -0.25 9.21 -1.42
CA LEU A 64 -0.17 8.00 -0.60
C LEU A 64 -0.64 6.78 -1.38
N LEU A 65 -1.70 6.91 -2.19
CA LEU A 65 -2.16 5.83 -3.07
C LEU A 65 -1.10 5.46 -4.11
N GLU A 66 -0.44 6.45 -4.73
CA GLU A 66 0.71 6.22 -5.61
C GLU A 66 1.84 5.47 -4.90
N MET A 67 2.17 5.88 -3.68
CA MET A 67 3.20 5.24 -2.86
C MET A 67 2.84 3.78 -2.54
N TYR A 68 1.61 3.50 -2.08
CA TYR A 68 1.14 2.13 -1.84
C TYR A 68 1.15 1.29 -3.11
N THR A 69 0.75 1.87 -4.25
CA THR A 69 0.78 1.20 -5.56
C THR A 69 2.19 0.71 -5.88
N VAL A 70 3.18 1.60 -5.76
CA VAL A 70 4.59 1.27 -5.98
C VAL A 70 5.10 0.25 -4.96
N ALA A 71 4.80 0.45 -3.69
CA ALA A 71 5.27 -0.40 -2.60
C ALA A 71 4.79 -1.84 -2.74
N ILE A 72 3.49 -2.02 -3.01
CA ILE A 72 2.86 -3.34 -3.19
C ILE A 72 3.52 -4.10 -4.34
N LEU A 73 3.72 -3.43 -5.49
CA LEU A 73 4.35 -4.05 -6.64
C LEU A 73 5.80 -4.43 -6.35
N CYS A 74 6.60 -3.51 -5.79
CA CYS A 74 8.01 -3.78 -5.48
C CYS A 74 8.19 -4.89 -4.44
N PHE A 75 7.33 -4.96 -3.42
CA PHE A 75 7.39 -6.04 -2.42
C PHE A 75 7.07 -7.39 -3.06
N ALA A 76 6.05 -7.45 -3.91
CA ALA A 76 5.70 -8.64 -4.65
C ALA A 76 6.85 -9.10 -5.57
N GLU A 77 7.47 -8.18 -6.31
CA GLU A 77 8.63 -8.46 -7.17
C GLU A 77 9.86 -8.95 -6.38
N ALA A 78 10.03 -8.53 -5.12
CA ALA A 78 11.09 -9.01 -4.24
C ALA A 78 10.80 -10.38 -3.62
N THR A 79 9.53 -10.79 -3.56
CA THR A 79 9.07 -12.02 -2.88
C THR A 79 9.82 -13.29 -3.30
N PRO A 80 10.15 -13.53 -4.58
CA PRO A 80 10.93 -14.70 -4.99
C PRO A 80 12.34 -14.77 -4.39
N SER A 81 12.88 -13.65 -3.89
CA SER A 81 14.19 -13.57 -3.24
C SER A 81 14.09 -13.53 -1.70
N LEU A 82 12.88 -13.47 -1.15
CA LEU A 82 12.65 -13.45 0.29
C LEU A 82 12.57 -14.87 0.85
N PHE A 83 13.04 -15.03 2.08
CA PHE A 83 12.99 -16.30 2.80
C PHE A 83 11.56 -16.55 3.33
N PRO A 84 10.87 -17.62 2.88
CA PRO A 84 9.46 -17.85 3.20
C PRO A 84 9.15 -17.95 4.71
N GLU A 85 10.07 -18.49 5.50
CA GLU A 85 9.93 -18.69 6.93
C GLU A 85 10.24 -17.41 7.75
N CYS A 86 10.59 -16.30 7.09
CA CYS A 86 10.75 -15.02 7.75
C CYS A 86 9.37 -14.42 8.09
N GLU A 87 9.02 -14.38 9.38
CA GLU A 87 7.72 -13.84 9.84
C GLU A 87 7.47 -12.39 9.41
N HIS A 88 8.54 -11.60 9.29
CA HIS A 88 8.48 -10.19 8.91
C HIS A 88 7.87 -10.01 7.51
N VAL A 89 8.11 -10.94 6.60
CA VAL A 89 7.61 -10.88 5.22
C VAL A 89 6.09 -10.91 5.21
N THR A 90 5.50 -11.82 5.98
CA THR A 90 4.04 -11.96 6.05
C THR A 90 3.41 -10.76 6.77
N VAL A 91 4.01 -10.33 7.88
CA VAL A 91 3.52 -9.19 8.67
C VAL A 91 3.53 -7.89 7.86
N VAL A 92 4.63 -7.57 7.18
CA VAL A 92 4.73 -6.34 6.39
C VAL A 92 3.69 -6.33 5.27
N LEU A 93 3.52 -7.44 4.57
CA LEU A 93 2.57 -7.51 3.47
C LEU A 93 1.12 -7.39 3.93
N GLU A 94 0.76 -8.02 5.05
CA GLU A 94 -0.58 -7.86 5.67
C GLU A 94 -0.86 -6.41 6.02
N LYS A 95 0.09 -5.76 6.69
CA LYS A 95 -0.05 -4.37 7.13
C LYS A 95 -0.08 -3.41 5.95
N LEU A 96 0.73 -3.65 4.92
CA LEU A 96 0.72 -2.87 3.68
C LEU A 96 -0.65 -2.96 3.00
N ALA A 97 -1.23 -4.16 2.90
CA ALA A 97 -2.54 -4.38 2.30
C ALA A 97 -3.66 -3.67 3.09
N LEU A 98 -3.65 -3.82 4.42
CA LEU A 98 -4.64 -3.19 5.30
C LEU A 98 -4.55 -1.66 5.27
N SER A 99 -3.35 -1.08 5.34
CA SER A 99 -3.19 0.37 5.31
C SER A 99 -3.54 0.97 3.95
N CYS A 100 -3.29 0.25 2.85
CA CYS A 100 -3.78 0.66 1.54
C CYS A 100 -5.31 0.61 1.46
N LEU A 101 -5.94 -0.44 2.03
CA LEU A 101 -7.39 -0.56 2.09
C LEU A 101 -8.01 0.58 2.92
N ASP A 102 -7.46 0.85 4.10
CA ASP A 102 -7.92 1.94 4.98
C ASP A 102 -7.82 3.29 4.27
N LEU A 103 -6.74 3.54 3.53
CA LEU A 103 -6.60 4.74 2.70
C LEU A 103 -7.71 4.82 1.66
N LEU A 104 -7.95 3.74 0.90
CA LEU A 104 -8.97 3.71 -0.15
C LEU A 104 -10.37 3.97 0.41
N LEU A 105 -10.70 3.39 1.57
CA LEU A 105 -11.96 3.62 2.27
C LEU A 105 -12.08 5.05 2.81
N SER A 106 -10.95 5.71 3.08
CA SER A 106 -10.91 7.10 3.55
C SER A 106 -11.00 8.12 2.40
N VAL A 107 -10.69 7.72 1.17
CA VAL A 107 -10.75 8.59 -0.02
C VAL A 107 -12.22 8.89 -0.36
N SER A 108 -12.59 10.16 -0.19
CA SER A 108 -13.95 10.65 -0.39
C SER A 108 -14.26 11.13 -1.81
N GLU A 109 -13.23 11.37 -2.63
CA GLU A 109 -13.33 11.82 -4.02
C GLU A 109 -13.03 10.67 -4.99
N ASN A 110 -13.49 10.78 -6.23
CA ASN A 110 -13.13 9.80 -7.25
C ASN A 110 -11.63 9.89 -7.55
N VAL A 111 -10.92 8.77 -7.33
CA VAL A 111 -9.51 8.62 -7.75
C VAL A 111 -9.42 8.90 -9.26
N PRO A 112 -8.44 9.70 -9.72
CA PRO A 112 -8.26 9.96 -11.15
C PRO A 112 -8.12 8.64 -11.93
N GLY A 113 -8.80 8.53 -13.08
CA GLY A 113 -8.88 7.27 -13.84
C GLY A 113 -7.52 6.65 -14.15
N ALA A 114 -6.54 7.45 -14.59
CA ALA A 114 -5.18 6.96 -14.88
C ALA A 114 -4.48 6.37 -13.63
N LEU A 115 -4.64 7.01 -12.47
CA LEU A 115 -4.07 6.51 -11.21
C LEU A 115 -4.79 5.24 -10.75
N TRP A 116 -6.11 5.19 -10.91
CA TRP A 116 -6.89 3.99 -10.60
C TRP A 116 -6.48 2.81 -11.49
N GLU A 117 -6.37 3.01 -12.81
CA GLU A 117 -5.92 1.97 -13.75
C GLU A 117 -4.51 1.46 -13.44
N GLU A 118 -3.58 2.36 -13.05
CA GLU A 118 -2.23 1.98 -12.62
C GLU A 118 -2.26 1.16 -11.33
N PHE A 119 -3.08 1.58 -10.35
CA PHE A 119 -3.30 0.83 -9.11
C PHE A 119 -3.87 -0.57 -9.39
N GLN A 120 -4.93 -0.67 -10.18
CA GLN A 120 -5.58 -1.94 -10.54
C GLN A 120 -4.60 -2.90 -11.22
N SER A 121 -3.84 -2.38 -12.20
CA SER A 121 -2.85 -3.17 -12.93
C SER A 121 -1.74 -3.66 -12.01
N SER A 122 -1.22 -2.79 -11.14
CA SER A 122 -0.15 -3.12 -10.20
C SER A 122 -0.59 -4.15 -9.15
N VAL A 123 -1.77 -3.98 -8.54
CA VAL A 123 -2.32 -4.94 -7.57
C VAL A 123 -2.57 -6.30 -8.21
N LYS A 124 -3.07 -6.33 -9.44
CA LYS A 124 -3.27 -7.59 -10.18
C LYS A 124 -1.97 -8.33 -10.42
N VAL A 125 -0.92 -7.63 -10.86
CA VAL A 125 0.41 -8.21 -11.06
C VAL A 125 1.00 -8.68 -9.73
N ALA A 126 0.98 -7.83 -8.70
CA ALA A 126 1.50 -8.15 -7.39
C ALA A 126 0.81 -9.39 -6.77
N HIS A 127 -0.52 -9.45 -6.84
CA HIS A 127 -1.29 -10.60 -6.37
C HIS A 127 -0.90 -11.88 -7.11
N SER A 128 -0.70 -11.83 -8.44
CA SER A 128 -0.26 -13.00 -9.21
C SER A 128 1.11 -13.50 -8.78
N ILE A 129 2.07 -12.61 -8.51
CA ILE A 129 3.41 -12.99 -8.05
C ILE A 129 3.34 -13.59 -6.65
N LEU A 130 2.62 -12.95 -5.74
CA LEU A 130 2.46 -13.41 -4.36
C LEU A 130 1.76 -14.76 -4.28
N GLN A 131 0.69 -14.96 -5.05
CA GLN A 131 -0.03 -16.22 -5.11
C GLN A 131 0.85 -17.36 -5.62
N ALA A 132 1.70 -17.10 -6.62
CA ALA A 132 2.67 -18.09 -7.12
C ALA A 132 3.71 -18.50 -6.05
N ASN A 133 3.93 -17.65 -5.04
CA ASN A 133 4.79 -17.90 -3.89
C ASN A 133 4.00 -18.32 -2.62
N GLY A 134 2.72 -18.71 -2.76
CA GLY A 134 1.89 -19.20 -1.66
C GLY A 134 1.29 -18.11 -0.74
N ASN A 135 1.35 -16.85 -1.14
CA ASN A 135 0.87 -15.72 -0.33
C ASN A 135 -0.47 -15.17 -0.86
N LEU A 136 -1.45 -15.01 0.02
CA LEU A 136 -2.82 -14.57 -0.29
C LEU A 136 -3.19 -13.20 0.33
N GLN A 137 -2.24 -12.50 0.95
CA GLN A 137 -2.47 -11.27 1.72
C GLN A 137 -3.12 -10.13 0.90
N LEU A 138 -2.93 -10.11 -0.44
CA LEU A 138 -3.55 -9.11 -1.32
C LEU A 138 -4.95 -9.48 -1.83
N SER A 139 -5.54 -10.62 -1.44
CA SER A 139 -6.81 -11.09 -2.04
C SER A 139 -7.96 -10.09 -1.90
N THR A 140 -8.10 -9.48 -0.72
CA THR A 140 -9.14 -8.46 -0.46
C THR A 140 -8.90 -7.21 -1.29
N LEU A 141 -7.65 -6.72 -1.33
CA LEU A 141 -7.28 -5.52 -2.08
C LEU A 141 -7.47 -5.72 -3.59
N LYS A 142 -7.12 -6.91 -4.11
CA LYS A 142 -7.34 -7.32 -5.49
C LYS A 142 -8.83 -7.35 -5.84
N THR A 143 -9.66 -7.90 -4.96
CA THR A 143 -11.12 -7.93 -5.16
C THR A 143 -11.69 -6.51 -5.24
N LEU A 144 -11.28 -5.63 -4.34
CA LEU A 144 -11.68 -4.21 -4.38
C LEU A 144 -11.21 -3.51 -5.65
N ALA A 145 -9.97 -3.78 -6.07
CA ALA A 145 -9.40 -3.19 -7.27
C ALA A 145 -10.13 -3.64 -8.56
N GLU A 146 -10.76 -4.81 -8.61
CA GLU A 146 -11.47 -5.29 -9.80
C GLU A 146 -12.79 -4.56 -10.05
N GLU A 147 -13.27 -3.78 -9.09
CA GLU A 147 -14.46 -2.97 -9.26
C GLU A 147 -14.14 -1.68 -10.04
N SER A 148 -15.15 -1.11 -10.69
CA SER A 148 -15.01 0.12 -11.49
C SER A 148 -14.74 1.39 -10.65
N GLY A 149 -14.49 1.22 -9.34
CA GLY A 149 -14.14 2.22 -8.34
C GLY A 149 -14.39 1.66 -6.93
N VAL A 150 -13.69 2.16 -5.91
CA VAL A 150 -13.83 1.73 -4.48
C VAL A 150 -15.29 1.69 -4.01
N TRP A 151 -16.13 2.56 -4.59
CA TRP A 151 -17.54 2.72 -4.24
C TRP A 151 -18.52 2.21 -5.30
N ASN A 152 -18.10 1.36 -6.25
CA ASN A 152 -19.02 0.74 -7.21
C ASN A 152 -19.49 -0.67 -6.79
N ASN A 153 -19.05 -1.17 -5.64
CA ASN A 153 -19.65 -2.35 -5.01
C ASN A 153 -21.10 -2.06 -4.59
N SER A 154 -22.07 -2.67 -5.27
CA SER A 154 -23.49 -2.48 -4.94
C SER A 154 -23.85 -2.85 -3.50
N THR A 155 -23.10 -3.76 -2.86
CA THR A 155 -23.29 -4.17 -1.46
C THR A 155 -22.74 -3.13 -0.49
N LEU A 156 -21.55 -2.56 -0.75
CA LEU A 156 -21.02 -1.45 0.05
C LEU A 156 -21.87 -0.19 -0.14
N CYS A 157 -22.29 0.10 -1.38
CA CYS A 157 -23.24 1.17 -1.67
C CYS A 157 -24.54 0.98 -0.87
N SER A 158 -25.14 -0.22 -0.90
CA SER A 158 -26.40 -0.50 -0.21
C SER A 158 -26.28 -0.42 1.31
N LEU A 159 -25.19 -0.96 1.88
CA LEU A 159 -24.91 -0.88 3.32
C LEU A 159 -24.73 0.56 3.79
N LEU A 160 -24.08 1.41 2.98
CA LEU A 160 -23.83 2.82 3.27
C LEU A 160 -25.00 3.73 2.90
N SER A 161 -25.90 3.31 2.00
CA SER A 161 -27.07 4.09 1.60
C SER A 161 -28.28 3.86 2.50
N ASP A 162 -28.47 2.65 3.02
CA ASP A 162 -29.63 2.33 3.86
C ASP A 162 -29.49 2.79 5.32
N SER A 163 -28.30 3.25 5.75
CA SER A 163 -28.02 3.54 7.15
C SER A 163 -27.50 4.95 7.44
N MET A 164 -27.36 5.85 6.44
CA MET A 164 -26.56 7.06 6.65
C MET A 164 -27.15 8.35 6.05
N THR A 165 -27.39 9.33 6.92
CA THR A 165 -27.56 10.73 6.52
C THR A 165 -26.23 11.36 6.05
N ASP A 166 -26.26 12.45 5.29
CA ASP A 166 -25.06 13.16 4.78
C ASP A 166 -24.09 13.57 5.91
N VAL A 167 -24.64 13.87 7.09
CA VAL A 167 -23.91 14.15 8.34
C VAL A 167 -23.24 12.90 8.91
N GLU A 168 -23.88 11.73 8.80
CA GLU A 168 -23.32 10.46 9.25
C GLU A 168 -22.27 9.92 8.28
N LYS A 169 -22.37 10.19 6.98
CA LYS A 169 -21.27 9.97 6.02
C LYS A 169 -20.04 10.78 6.44
N GLY A 170 -20.25 12.04 6.82
CA GLY A 170 -19.23 12.89 7.46
C GLY A 170 -18.70 12.34 8.79
N LYS A 171 -19.50 11.54 9.52
CA LYS A 171 -19.16 10.97 10.83
C LYS A 171 -18.44 9.63 10.75
N ILE A 172 -18.82 8.72 9.85
CA ILE A 172 -18.01 7.51 9.55
C ILE A 172 -16.67 7.89 8.93
N ARG A 173 -16.63 8.96 8.12
CA ARG A 173 -15.39 9.64 7.71
C ARG A 173 -14.51 10.11 8.87
N SER A 174 -15.06 10.26 10.08
CA SER A 174 -14.32 10.57 11.32
C SER A 174 -14.08 9.33 12.20
N VAL A 175 -14.73 8.19 11.93
CA VAL A 175 -14.53 6.92 12.65
C VAL A 175 -13.29 6.17 12.13
N THR A 176 -12.72 6.58 10.99
CA THR A 176 -11.35 6.23 10.56
C THR A 176 -10.26 6.87 11.44
N HIS A 177 -10.62 7.41 12.61
CA HIS A 177 -9.68 7.64 13.72
C HIS A 177 -9.02 6.35 14.26
N LEU A 178 -9.33 5.20 13.68
CA LEU A 178 -8.59 3.96 13.83
C LEU A 178 -7.69 3.79 12.58
N ASN A 179 -6.37 3.79 12.81
CA ASN A 179 -5.32 3.31 11.90
C ASN A 179 -4.62 4.29 10.93
N LEU A 180 -4.14 5.44 11.41
CA LEU A 180 -2.95 6.08 10.79
C LEU A 180 -1.62 5.61 11.35
N ASP A 181 -1.65 4.45 11.98
CA ASP A 181 -0.54 3.88 12.67
C ASP A 181 0.20 2.84 11.82
N PHE A 182 0.22 3.00 10.48
CA PHE A 182 1.31 2.40 9.70
C PHE A 182 2.66 2.92 10.21
N ASN A 183 2.71 4.17 10.71
CA ASN A 183 3.84 4.71 11.44
C ASN A 183 4.10 3.95 12.76
N VAL A 184 3.10 3.67 13.59
CA VAL A 184 3.32 2.92 14.84
C VAL A 184 3.67 1.45 14.58
N VAL A 185 3.09 0.81 13.55
CA VAL A 185 3.43 -0.57 13.17
C VAL A 185 4.85 -0.67 12.59
N CYS A 186 5.25 0.27 11.71
CA CYS A 186 6.64 0.32 11.24
C CYS A 186 7.61 0.66 12.36
N MET A 187 7.23 1.52 13.32
CA MET A 187 8.03 1.77 14.53
C MET A 187 8.12 0.54 15.44
N GLN A 188 7.11 -0.33 15.46
CA GLN A 188 7.15 -1.58 16.20
C GLN A 188 8.09 -2.62 15.56
N MET A 189 8.32 -2.57 14.24
CA MET A 189 9.30 -3.42 13.54
C MET A 189 10.74 -2.86 13.56
N GLN A 190 10.94 -1.69 14.18
CA GLN A 190 12.26 -1.08 14.40
C GLN A 190 12.91 -1.46 15.75
N HIS A 191 12.19 -2.20 16.60
CA HIS A 191 12.62 -2.64 17.94
C HIS A 191 12.59 -4.16 18.07
#